data_AF-A0A3A5US24-F1
#
_entry.id   AF-A0A3A5US24-F1
#
_cell.length_a   1.000
_cell.length_b   1.000
_cell.length_c   1.000
_cell.angle_alpha   90.00
_cell.angle_beta   90.00
_cell.angle_gamma   90.00
#
_symmetry.space_group_name_H-M   'P 1'
#
loop_
_entity.id
_entity.type
_entity.pdbx_description
1 polymer ?
#
loop_
_entity_poly.entity_id
_entity_poly.type
_entity_poly.pdbx_seq_one_letter_code
_entity_poly.pdbx_strand_id
1 'polypeptide(L)'
;MAAEDTSQISILVCQVRSAKAEHKMDETNFLLRSKNFPSASKVVYLGNVTSTLISLLENPETPTFTTPPSYNEQKWSLETISGQLKIKITSDSYWGLGLFNSGYLNTITLEGPINLRSRIIYDLTSSLPYKPWEFKHLNSARKWIKRKYPDLDEKKNQNSWLELIDYSNQRFKEIIQVMKEATEKVSKKVKNNRSTEFWNKEKAGVSLAAAEFDLELAKSALADKNAPSVERAIARIEASLIEANPETGVNEDNQIEDTRKERIVISEITIDNQEFSEVDIENINQIDSVQLNEEIPLIDLTFDYEQE
;
A
#
# COMPACT_ATOMS: atom_id res chain seq x y z
N MET A 1 16.04 14.14 22.78
CA MET A 1 16.84 12.91 22.66
C MET A 1 16.11 12.06 21.63
N ALA A 2 16.44 12.26 20.36
CA ALA A 2 15.72 11.70 19.21
C ALA A 2 15.89 10.18 19.20
N ALA A 3 14.78 9.45 19.22
CA ALA A 3 14.80 8.00 19.07
C ALA A 3 15.15 7.68 17.61
N GLU A 4 16.22 6.91 17.45
CA GLU A 4 16.72 6.42 16.17
C GLU A 4 15.61 5.75 15.36
N ASP A 5 15.57 6.09 14.08
CA ASP A 5 14.78 5.48 13.03
C ASP A 5 15.21 4.01 12.85
N THR A 6 14.69 3.12 13.69
CA THR A 6 14.86 1.68 13.47
C THR A 6 13.90 1.27 12.36
N SER A 7 14.41 1.12 11.13
CA SER A 7 13.71 0.40 10.07
C SER A 7 13.42 -1.02 10.57
N GLN A 8 12.22 -1.23 11.09
CA GLN A 8 11.84 -2.54 11.64
C GLN A 8 11.52 -3.50 10.50
N ILE A 9 11.97 -4.75 10.66
CA ILE A 9 11.79 -5.82 9.69
C ILE A 9 10.69 -6.77 10.21
N SER A 10 9.77 -7.18 9.32
CA SER A 10 8.80 -8.24 9.59
C SER A 10 9.06 -9.42 8.66
N ILE A 11 9.18 -10.62 9.22
CA ILE A 11 9.39 -11.87 8.49
C ILE A 11 8.16 -12.75 8.68
N LEU A 12 7.53 -13.13 7.58
CA LEU A 12 6.28 -13.86 7.56
C LEU A 12 6.37 -15.07 6.65
N VAL A 13 6.08 -16.24 7.18
CA VAL A 13 6.02 -17.50 6.42
C VAL A 13 4.57 -17.85 6.13
N CYS A 14 4.27 -18.20 4.89
CA CYS A 14 2.93 -18.55 4.44
C CYS A 14 2.88 -19.69 3.43
N GLN A 15 1.76 -20.40 3.42
CA GLN A 15 1.46 -21.49 2.50
C GLN A 15 1.02 -20.97 1.13
N VAL A 16 1.66 -21.43 0.06
CA VAL A 16 1.13 -21.28 -1.31
C VAL A 16 0.07 -22.34 -1.54
N ARG A 17 -1.17 -21.96 -1.90
CA ARG A 17 -2.26 -22.93 -2.14
C ARG A 17 -2.56 -23.18 -3.61
N SER A 18 -2.27 -22.21 -4.48
CA SER A 18 -2.43 -22.36 -5.92
C SER A 18 -1.35 -21.56 -6.63
N ALA A 19 -0.93 -22.03 -7.79
CA ALA A 19 -0.02 -21.31 -8.67
C ALA A 19 -0.41 -21.54 -10.12
N LYS A 20 -0.31 -20.50 -10.94
CA LYS A 20 -0.62 -20.53 -12.37
C LYS A 20 0.55 -19.98 -13.18
N ALA A 21 0.70 -20.46 -14.41
CA ALA A 21 1.71 -19.99 -15.36
C ALA A 21 1.28 -18.68 -16.02
N GLU A 22 1.08 -17.63 -15.20
CA GLU A 22 0.63 -16.29 -15.63
C GLU A 22 1.78 -15.28 -15.69
N HIS A 23 2.97 -15.67 -15.25
CA HIS A 23 4.12 -14.80 -15.12
C HIS A 23 5.35 -15.41 -15.78
N LYS A 24 6.25 -14.54 -16.21
CA LYS A 24 7.56 -14.90 -16.72
C LYS A 24 8.63 -14.01 -16.11
N MET A 25 9.87 -14.46 -16.21
CA MET A 25 11.07 -13.69 -15.91
C MET A 25 11.76 -13.36 -17.24
N ASP A 26 12.04 -12.09 -17.48
CA ASP A 26 12.93 -11.65 -18.56
C ASP A 26 14.36 -12.15 -18.30
N GLU A 27 14.96 -12.85 -19.27
CA GLU A 27 16.29 -13.44 -19.11
C GLU A 27 17.42 -12.40 -19.12
N THR A 28 17.16 -11.18 -19.60
CA THR A 28 18.19 -10.14 -19.76
C THR A 28 18.47 -9.41 -18.46
N ASN A 29 17.40 -9.02 -17.76
CA ASN A 29 17.43 -8.13 -16.59
C ASN A 29 16.80 -8.77 -15.34
N PHE A 30 16.34 -10.02 -15.44
CA PHE A 30 15.68 -10.75 -14.36
C PHE A 30 14.43 -10.06 -13.82
N LEU A 31 13.76 -9.24 -14.64
CA LEU A 31 12.52 -8.57 -14.25
C LEU A 31 11.31 -9.49 -14.38
N LEU A 32 10.36 -9.34 -13.45
CA LEU A 32 9.06 -9.97 -13.53
C LEU A 32 8.23 -9.36 -14.67
N ARG A 33 7.71 -10.22 -15.53
CA ARG A 33 6.89 -9.88 -16.69
C ARG A 33 5.59 -10.68 -16.71
N SER A 34 4.62 -10.16 -17.45
CA SER A 34 3.39 -10.89 -17.72
C SER A 34 3.64 -12.07 -18.68
N LYS A 35 2.71 -13.03 -18.71
CA LYS A 35 2.75 -14.18 -19.61
C LYS A 35 2.99 -13.83 -21.09
N ASN A 36 2.46 -12.69 -21.55
CA ASN A 36 2.46 -12.29 -22.95
C ASN A 36 3.69 -11.46 -23.35
N PHE A 37 4.69 -11.33 -22.47
CA PHE A 37 5.93 -10.64 -22.80
C PHE A 37 6.63 -11.30 -24.01
N PRO A 38 6.98 -10.53 -25.05
CA PRO A 38 7.37 -11.09 -26.36
C PRO A 38 8.81 -11.60 -26.41
N SER A 39 9.70 -11.17 -25.50
CA SER A 39 11.12 -11.50 -25.53
C SER A 39 11.47 -12.80 -24.79
N ALA A 40 12.74 -13.21 -24.91
CA ALA A 40 13.31 -14.37 -24.21
C ALA A 40 12.97 -14.31 -22.72
N SER A 41 12.26 -15.32 -22.27
CA SER A 41 11.67 -15.30 -20.95
C SER A 41 11.37 -16.70 -20.44
N LYS A 42 11.55 -16.88 -19.14
CA LYS A 42 11.33 -18.15 -18.46
C LYS A 42 10.04 -18.13 -17.66
N VAL A 43 9.26 -19.21 -17.72
CA VAL A 43 8.01 -19.33 -16.95
C VAL A 43 8.32 -19.33 -15.45
N VAL A 44 7.50 -18.60 -14.68
CA VAL A 44 7.58 -18.57 -13.22
C VAL A 44 6.20 -18.80 -12.61
N TYR A 45 6.15 -19.65 -11.59
CA TYR A 45 4.97 -19.83 -10.75
C TYR A 45 5.12 -19.03 -9.46
N LEU A 46 4.52 -17.84 -9.41
CA LEU A 46 4.56 -16.99 -8.21
C LEU A 46 3.72 -17.53 -7.05
N GLY A 47 2.63 -18.22 -7.37
CA GLY A 47 1.64 -18.61 -6.38
C GLY A 47 0.70 -17.46 -5.98
N ASN A 48 -0.46 -17.83 -5.45
CA ASN A 48 -1.53 -16.88 -5.15
C ASN A 48 -1.15 -15.82 -4.12
N VAL A 49 -0.37 -16.17 -3.08
CA VAL A 49 0.04 -15.17 -2.07
C VAL A 49 0.90 -14.07 -2.69
N THR A 50 1.94 -14.46 -3.43
CA THR A 50 2.85 -13.50 -4.09
C THR A 50 2.14 -12.68 -5.16
N SER A 51 1.33 -13.31 -6.02
CA SER A 51 0.57 -12.60 -7.05
C SER A 51 -0.39 -11.58 -6.44
N THR A 52 -1.11 -11.94 -5.38
CA THR A 52 -1.98 -11.01 -4.66
C THR A 52 -1.19 -9.89 -4.00
N LEU A 53 -0.09 -10.20 -3.31
CA LEU A 53 0.75 -9.19 -2.66
C LEU A 53 1.28 -8.15 -3.65
N ILE A 54 1.82 -8.58 -4.79
CA ILE A 54 2.33 -7.67 -5.83
C ILE A 54 1.22 -6.78 -6.38
N SER A 55 0.01 -7.33 -6.57
CA SER A 55 -1.13 -6.56 -7.07
C SER A 55 -1.67 -5.50 -6.10
N LEU A 56 -1.33 -5.61 -4.82
CA LEU A 56 -1.74 -4.68 -3.77
C LEU A 56 -0.72 -3.55 -3.56
N LEU A 57 0.46 -3.63 -4.17
CA LEU A 57 1.47 -2.58 -4.03
C LEU A 57 1.07 -1.35 -4.83
N GLU A 58 1.21 -0.18 -4.20
CA GLU A 58 0.98 1.10 -4.84
C GLU A 58 2.25 1.52 -5.59
N ASN A 59 2.14 1.65 -6.92
CA ASN A 59 3.23 2.08 -7.81
C ASN A 59 4.60 1.39 -7.52
N PRO A 60 4.67 0.05 -7.45
CA PRO A 60 5.91 -0.63 -7.17
C PRO A 60 6.90 -0.49 -8.33
N GLU A 61 8.19 -0.49 -8.00
CA GLU A 61 9.22 -0.81 -8.99
C GLU A 61 8.98 -2.21 -9.56
N THR A 62 9.40 -2.43 -10.81
CA THR A 62 9.23 -3.75 -11.42
C THR A 62 9.99 -4.80 -10.60
N PRO A 63 9.32 -5.85 -10.07
CA PRO A 63 10.01 -6.82 -9.23
C PRO A 63 11.14 -7.52 -9.98
N THR A 64 12.28 -7.67 -9.30
CA THR A 64 13.49 -8.27 -9.86
C THR A 64 13.81 -9.59 -9.15
N PHE A 65 14.14 -10.63 -9.91
CA PHE A 65 14.53 -11.91 -9.35
C PHE A 65 15.99 -11.88 -8.87
N THR A 66 16.20 -11.97 -7.56
CA THR A 66 17.53 -12.12 -6.95
C THR A 66 18.02 -13.56 -6.97
N THR A 67 17.09 -14.52 -7.05
CA THR A 67 17.40 -15.92 -7.35
C THR A 67 16.40 -16.40 -8.38
N PRO A 68 16.80 -16.52 -9.66
CA PRO A 68 15.91 -16.90 -10.73
C PRO A 68 15.46 -18.36 -10.58
N PRO A 69 14.28 -18.73 -11.12
CA PRO A 69 13.87 -20.13 -11.15
C PRO A 69 14.84 -20.98 -11.97
N SER A 70 15.18 -22.15 -11.46
CA SER A 70 15.99 -23.16 -12.16
C SER A 70 15.07 -24.24 -12.77
N TYR A 71 15.34 -25.52 -12.57
CA TYR A 71 14.45 -26.61 -13.00
C TYR A 71 13.08 -26.55 -12.32
N ASN A 72 13.05 -26.10 -11.06
CA ASN A 72 11.81 -25.87 -10.34
C ASN A 72 11.36 -24.42 -10.52
N GLU A 73 10.37 -24.21 -11.38
CA GLU A 73 9.80 -22.90 -11.74
C GLU A 73 9.05 -22.19 -10.60
N GLN A 74 8.83 -22.87 -9.47
CA GLN A 74 8.21 -22.32 -8.26
C GLN A 74 9.24 -22.10 -7.12
N LYS A 75 10.52 -22.37 -7.34
CA LYS A 75 11.60 -22.06 -6.40
C LYS A 75 12.39 -20.86 -6.90
N TRP A 76 12.27 -19.72 -6.23
CA TRP A 76 12.84 -18.45 -6.66
C TRP A 76 12.92 -17.46 -5.48
N SER A 77 13.61 -16.34 -5.67
CA SER A 77 13.56 -15.17 -4.79
C SER A 77 13.41 -13.92 -5.63
N LEU A 78 12.53 -13.01 -5.21
CA LEU A 78 12.31 -11.73 -5.87
C LEU A 78 12.29 -10.60 -4.85
N GLU A 79 12.64 -9.40 -5.31
CA GLU A 79 12.68 -8.18 -4.53
C GLU A 79 12.00 -7.04 -5.32
N THR A 80 11.36 -6.14 -4.60
CA THR A 80 10.74 -4.91 -5.15
C THR A 80 10.68 -3.85 -4.06
N ILE A 81 10.56 -2.59 -4.47
CA ILE A 81 10.38 -1.44 -3.60
C ILE A 81 9.08 -0.74 -4.02
N SER A 82 8.27 -0.35 -3.04
CA SER A 82 7.06 0.45 -3.22
C SER A 82 7.08 1.56 -2.17
N GLY A 83 7.41 2.78 -2.59
CA GLY A 83 7.63 3.91 -1.68
C GLY A 83 8.71 3.60 -0.63
N GLN A 84 8.33 3.66 0.65
CA GLN A 84 9.22 3.36 1.78
C GLN A 84 9.22 1.87 2.20
N LEU A 85 8.52 1.01 1.44
CA LEU A 85 8.40 -0.40 1.74
C LEU A 85 9.29 -1.21 0.79
N LYS A 86 10.33 -1.83 1.33
CA LYS A 86 11.15 -2.82 0.64
C LYS A 86 10.63 -4.22 0.94
N ILE A 87 10.45 -5.01 -0.12
CA ILE A 87 9.80 -6.30 -0.05
C ILE A 87 10.70 -7.34 -0.69
N LYS A 88 10.96 -8.42 0.06
CA LYS A 88 11.64 -9.60 -0.45
C LYS A 88 10.76 -10.81 -0.25
N ILE A 89 10.55 -11.57 -1.32
CA ILE A 89 9.75 -12.79 -1.29
C ILE A 89 10.61 -13.95 -1.77
N THR A 90 10.73 -14.98 -0.94
CA THR A 90 11.41 -16.23 -1.29
C THR A 90 10.38 -17.34 -1.37
N SER A 91 10.41 -18.15 -2.42
CA SER A 91 9.57 -19.34 -2.58
C SER A 91 10.44 -20.59 -2.50
N ASP A 92 10.11 -21.50 -1.58
CA ASP A 92 10.84 -22.73 -1.35
C ASP A 92 9.88 -23.92 -1.22
N SER A 93 10.27 -25.07 -1.78
CA SER A 93 9.55 -26.31 -1.51
C SER A 93 9.82 -26.78 -0.08
N TYR A 94 8.75 -27.16 0.62
CA TYR A 94 8.82 -27.67 1.99
C TYR A 94 8.27 -29.09 2.12
N TRP A 95 7.50 -29.55 1.13
CA TRP A 95 6.91 -30.87 1.10
C TRP A 95 6.89 -31.44 -0.31
N GLY A 96 7.21 -32.73 -0.41
CA GLY A 96 7.26 -33.49 -1.64
C GLY A 96 7.50 -34.97 -1.37
N LEU A 97 7.23 -35.80 -2.38
CA LEU A 97 7.54 -37.23 -2.37
C LEU A 97 8.58 -37.51 -3.48
N GLY A 98 9.83 -37.73 -3.09
CA GLY A 98 10.92 -38.00 -4.03
C GLY A 98 11.15 -36.82 -5.00
N LEU A 99 10.96 -37.06 -6.30
CA LEU A 99 11.13 -36.06 -7.36
C LEU A 99 9.97 -35.06 -7.48
N PHE A 100 8.83 -35.32 -6.82
CA PHE A 100 7.63 -34.49 -6.91
C PHE A 100 7.48 -33.57 -5.71
N ASN A 101 7.80 -32.30 -5.88
CA ASN A 101 7.53 -31.24 -4.91
C ASN A 101 6.07 -30.79 -5.05
N SER A 102 5.31 -30.86 -3.96
CA SER A 102 3.85 -30.66 -3.96
C SER A 102 3.39 -29.58 -2.97
N GLY A 103 4.26 -29.15 -2.06
CA GLY A 103 4.02 -28.04 -1.14
C GLY A 103 5.12 -26.98 -1.20
N TYR A 104 4.70 -25.72 -1.32
CA TYR A 104 5.58 -24.54 -1.32
C TYR A 104 5.21 -23.58 -0.19
N LEU A 105 6.23 -22.96 0.40
CA LEU A 105 6.09 -21.84 1.32
C LEU A 105 6.69 -20.59 0.70
N ASN A 106 6.02 -19.46 0.87
CA ASN A 106 6.65 -18.16 0.69
C ASN A 106 7.17 -17.66 2.05
N THR A 107 8.35 -17.05 2.05
CA THR A 107 8.76 -16.13 3.11
C THR A 107 8.72 -14.72 2.57
N ILE A 108 7.91 -13.87 3.19
CA ILE A 108 7.78 -12.46 2.89
C ILE A 108 8.57 -11.70 3.95
N THR A 109 9.54 -10.92 3.52
CA THR A 109 10.30 -10.00 4.37
C THR A 109 9.89 -8.58 3.98
N LEU A 110 9.38 -7.83 4.95
CA LEU A 110 8.96 -6.45 4.80
C LEU A 110 9.89 -5.57 5.63
N GLU A 111 10.48 -4.57 4.99
CA GLU A 111 11.34 -3.57 5.62
C GLU A 111 10.77 -2.18 5.29
N GLY A 112 10.63 -1.33 6.30
CA GLY A 112 10.00 -0.01 6.17
C GLY A 112 9.17 0.33 7.41
N PRO A 113 8.35 1.39 7.40
CA PRO A 113 7.50 1.78 8.52
C PRO A 113 6.41 0.77 8.90
N ILE A 114 6.12 0.61 10.20
CA ILE A 114 5.13 -0.36 10.71
C ILE A 114 3.74 -0.17 10.09
N ASN A 115 3.30 1.07 9.88
CA ASN A 115 2.01 1.40 9.26
C ASN A 115 1.89 0.87 7.83
N LEU A 116 2.97 0.93 7.04
CA LEU A 116 2.97 0.39 5.68
C LEU A 116 3.01 -1.14 5.69
N ARG A 117 3.85 -1.73 6.56
CA ARG A 117 3.93 -3.20 6.73
C ARG A 117 2.61 -3.78 7.20
N SER A 118 1.97 -3.15 8.18
CA SER A 118 0.68 -3.60 8.71
C SER A 118 -0.42 -3.47 7.67
N ARG A 119 -0.46 -2.36 6.93
CA ARG A 119 -1.48 -2.09 5.92
C ARG A 119 -1.46 -3.13 4.82
N ILE A 120 -0.29 -3.37 4.22
CA ILE A 120 -0.20 -4.32 3.10
C ILE A 120 -0.56 -5.75 3.54
N ILE A 121 -0.24 -6.14 4.78
CA ILE A 121 -0.60 -7.44 5.34
C ILE A 121 -2.10 -7.54 5.66
N TYR A 122 -2.71 -6.45 6.12
CA TYR A 122 -4.15 -6.38 6.30
C TYR A 122 -4.88 -6.63 4.97
N ASP A 123 -4.49 -5.94 3.91
CA ASP A 123 -5.10 -6.09 2.57
C ASP A 123 -4.81 -7.45 1.94
N LEU A 124 -3.59 -7.98 2.12
CA LEU A 124 -3.23 -9.31 1.64
C LEU A 124 -4.12 -10.38 2.29
N THR A 125 -4.33 -10.28 3.60
CA THR A 125 -5.08 -11.28 4.36
C THR A 125 -6.59 -11.19 4.13
N SER A 126 -7.13 -9.99 3.85
CA SER A 126 -8.53 -9.82 3.44
C SER A 126 -8.78 -10.29 2.01
N SER A 127 -7.77 -10.20 1.13
CA SER A 127 -7.87 -10.62 -0.28
C SER A 127 -7.73 -12.12 -0.50
N LEU A 128 -7.16 -12.86 0.47
CA LEU A 128 -6.97 -14.30 0.37
C LEU A 128 -8.15 -15.06 1.01
N PRO A 129 -8.64 -16.15 0.38
CA PRO A 129 -9.80 -16.91 0.90
C PRO A 129 -9.46 -17.82 2.10
N TYR A 130 -8.25 -17.68 2.66
CA TYR A 130 -7.73 -18.50 3.76
C TYR A 130 -6.66 -17.74 4.51
N LYS A 131 -6.36 -18.19 5.72
CA LYS A 131 -5.27 -17.64 6.54
C LYS A 131 -3.90 -18.12 6.01
N PRO A 132 -3.01 -17.22 5.57
CA PRO A 132 -1.77 -17.60 4.91
C PRO A 132 -0.82 -18.44 5.79
N TRP A 133 -0.90 -18.26 7.11
CA TRP A 133 -0.08 -19.00 8.09
C TRP A 133 -0.59 -20.41 8.40
N GLU A 134 -1.72 -20.87 7.82
CA GLU A 134 -2.22 -22.23 8.01
C GLU A 134 -1.63 -23.20 6.98
N PHE A 135 -0.73 -24.07 7.44
CA PHE A 135 0.02 -25.01 6.61
C PHE A 135 -0.72 -26.34 6.41
N LYS A 136 -0.74 -26.84 5.16
CA LYS A 136 -1.37 -28.13 4.84
C LYS A 136 -0.65 -29.33 5.47
N HIS A 137 0.68 -29.35 5.42
CA HIS A 137 1.51 -30.42 5.98
C HIS A 137 2.31 -29.91 7.17
N LEU A 138 1.64 -29.75 8.31
CA LEU A 138 2.17 -29.02 9.46
C LEU A 138 3.52 -29.51 9.98
N ASN A 139 3.72 -30.83 10.11
CA ASN A 139 4.98 -31.38 10.59
C ASN A 139 6.16 -31.07 9.65
N SER A 140 5.92 -31.11 8.34
CA SER A 140 6.92 -30.77 7.32
C SER A 140 7.23 -29.28 7.34
N ALA A 141 6.20 -28.43 7.46
CA ALA A 141 6.34 -26.99 7.58
C ALA A 141 7.16 -26.61 8.82
N ARG A 142 6.85 -27.19 9.99
CA ARG A 142 7.61 -26.96 11.23
C ARG A 142 9.09 -27.33 11.09
N LYS A 143 9.39 -28.48 10.48
CA LYS A 143 10.79 -28.89 10.21
C LYS A 143 11.48 -27.91 9.27
N TRP A 144 10.78 -27.48 8.22
CA TRP A 144 11.31 -26.52 7.26
C TRP A 144 11.59 -25.15 7.90
N ILE A 145 10.64 -24.63 8.67
CA ILE A 145 10.75 -23.33 9.38
C ILE A 145 11.92 -23.39 10.34
N LYS A 146 11.97 -24.38 11.24
CA LYS A 146 13.05 -24.52 12.23
C LYS A 146 14.44 -24.61 11.59
N ARG A 147 14.55 -25.22 10.39
CA ARG A 147 15.81 -25.31 9.64
C ARG A 147 16.24 -23.96 9.05
N LYS A 148 15.30 -23.15 8.59
CA LYS A 148 15.58 -21.86 7.92
C LYS A 148 15.66 -20.69 8.90
N TYR A 149 14.82 -20.73 9.93
CA TYR A 149 14.63 -19.68 10.94
C TYR A 149 14.55 -20.36 12.31
N PRO A 150 15.71 -20.63 12.97
CA PRO A 150 15.77 -21.39 14.23
C PRO A 150 14.92 -20.81 15.36
N ASP A 151 14.78 -19.48 15.39
CA ASP A 151 14.04 -18.75 16.43
C ASP A 151 12.53 -18.59 16.13
N LEU A 152 12.11 -18.98 14.92
CA LEU A 152 10.73 -18.92 14.48
C LEU A 152 10.07 -20.29 14.62
N ASP A 153 8.91 -20.31 15.24
CA ASP A 153 8.00 -21.46 15.20
C ASP A 153 6.67 -21.05 14.55
N GLU A 154 5.79 -22.03 14.34
CA GLU A 154 4.48 -21.81 13.74
C GLU A 154 3.63 -20.79 14.52
N LYS A 155 3.66 -20.83 15.86
CA LYS A 155 2.86 -19.95 16.70
C LYS A 155 3.41 -18.53 16.67
N LYS A 156 4.73 -18.37 16.77
CA LYS A 156 5.39 -17.07 16.62
C LYS A 156 5.11 -16.48 15.24
N ASN A 157 5.21 -17.27 14.18
CA ASN A 157 4.86 -16.84 12.83
C ASN A 157 3.40 -16.36 12.78
N GLN A 158 2.45 -17.16 13.26
CA GLN A 158 1.04 -16.76 13.33
C GLN A 158 0.85 -15.46 14.12
N ASN A 159 1.52 -15.31 15.26
CA ASN A 159 1.43 -14.10 16.07
C ASN A 159 1.97 -12.88 15.31
N SER A 160 3.09 -13.00 14.60
CA SER A 160 3.62 -11.90 13.78
C SER A 160 2.65 -11.46 12.68
N TRP A 161 1.90 -12.38 12.08
CA TRP A 161 0.80 -12.01 11.17
C TRP A 161 -0.31 -11.26 11.91
N LEU A 162 -0.76 -11.78 13.05
CA LEU A 162 -1.86 -11.20 13.81
C LEU A 162 -1.53 -9.82 14.39
N GLU A 163 -0.30 -9.60 14.84
CA GLU A 163 0.17 -8.30 15.34
C GLU A 163 0.08 -7.21 14.26
N LEU A 164 0.51 -7.52 13.03
CA LEU A 164 0.39 -6.59 11.90
C LEU A 164 -1.06 -6.30 11.52
N ILE A 165 -1.91 -7.34 11.49
CA ILE A 165 -3.34 -7.18 11.19
C ILE A 165 -4.01 -6.34 12.28
N ASP A 166 -3.72 -6.61 13.55
CA ASP A 166 -4.33 -5.92 14.69
C ASP A 166 -3.87 -4.46 14.76
N TYR A 167 -2.59 -4.18 14.50
CA TYR A 167 -2.07 -2.81 14.40
C TYR A 167 -2.84 -2.00 13.35
N SER A 168 -3.02 -2.56 12.14
CA SER A 168 -3.79 -1.86 11.09
C SER A 168 -5.26 -1.68 11.48
N ASN A 169 -5.87 -2.66 12.17
CA ASN A 169 -7.25 -2.59 12.61
C ASN A 169 -7.44 -1.52 13.70
N GLN A 170 -6.54 -1.46 14.68
CA GLN A 170 -6.55 -0.44 15.72
C GLN A 170 -6.44 0.96 15.11
N ARG A 171 -5.53 1.16 14.15
CA ARG A 171 -5.41 2.43 13.42
C ARG A 171 -6.70 2.83 12.71
N PHE A 172 -7.42 1.90 12.07
CA PHE A 172 -8.73 2.22 11.49
C PHE A 172 -9.76 2.62 12.54
N LYS A 173 -9.77 1.95 13.71
CA LYS A 173 -10.67 2.32 14.82
C LYS A 173 -10.36 3.73 15.34
N GLU A 174 -9.08 4.07 15.47
CA GLU A 174 -8.64 5.40 15.88
C GLU A 174 -9.08 6.47 14.88
N ILE A 175 -8.86 6.25 13.58
CA ILE A 175 -9.30 7.19 12.53
C ILE A 175 -10.82 7.37 12.55
N ILE A 176 -11.60 6.29 12.66
CA ILE A 176 -13.06 6.37 12.77
C ILE A 176 -13.48 7.15 14.03
N GLN A 177 -12.79 6.95 15.15
CA GLN A 177 -13.06 7.66 16.40
C GLN A 177 -12.72 9.15 16.27
N VAL A 178 -11.61 9.51 15.64
CA VAL A 178 -11.26 10.91 15.33
C VAL A 178 -12.34 11.55 14.47
N MET A 179 -12.80 10.87 13.42
CA MET A 179 -13.88 11.37 12.57
C MET A 179 -15.20 11.55 13.34
N LYS A 180 -15.51 10.64 14.27
CA LYS A 180 -16.67 10.80 15.16
C LYS A 180 -16.59 12.09 15.96
N GLU A 181 -15.43 12.34 16.59
CA GLU A 181 -15.21 13.54 17.40
C GLU A 181 -15.25 14.81 16.55
N ALA A 182 -14.73 14.77 15.33
CA ALA A 182 -14.82 15.85 14.36
C ALA A 182 -16.28 16.17 14.01
N THR A 183 -17.09 15.15 13.69
CA THR A 183 -18.53 15.30 13.43
C THR A 183 -19.26 15.93 14.62
N GLU A 184 -18.98 15.49 15.85
CA GLU A 184 -19.57 16.08 17.05
C GLU A 184 -19.19 17.55 17.26
N LYS A 185 -17.92 17.90 16.99
CA LYS A 185 -17.43 19.29 17.07
C LYS A 185 -18.12 20.18 16.04
N VAL A 186 -18.17 19.76 14.78
CA VAL A 186 -18.84 20.53 13.71
C VAL A 186 -20.35 20.64 14.01
N SER A 187 -21.01 19.56 14.46
CA SER A 187 -22.42 19.58 14.88
C SER A 187 -22.71 20.63 15.95
N LYS A 188 -21.84 20.79 16.95
CA LYS A 188 -21.94 21.86 17.95
C LYS A 188 -21.80 23.25 17.33
N LYS A 189 -20.84 23.45 16.41
CA LYS A 189 -20.68 24.73 15.67
C LYS A 189 -21.92 25.07 14.85
N VAL A 190 -22.48 24.11 14.12
CA VAL A 190 -23.71 24.30 13.31
C VAL A 190 -24.90 24.68 14.19
N LYS A 191 -25.06 24.05 15.35
CA LYS A 191 -26.14 24.38 16.31
C LYS A 191 -26.04 25.81 16.83
N ASN A 192 -24.83 26.27 17.15
CA ASN A 192 -24.59 27.57 17.77
C ASN A 192 -24.58 28.74 16.78
N ASN A 193 -24.37 28.48 15.49
CA ASN A 193 -24.39 29.50 14.45
C ASN A 193 -25.78 29.66 13.82
N ARG A 194 -26.00 30.84 13.22
CA ARG A 194 -27.17 31.16 12.40
C ARG A 194 -26.76 31.12 10.93
N SER A 195 -27.71 30.88 10.03
CA SER A 195 -27.46 30.97 8.60
C SER A 195 -26.96 32.37 8.22
N THR A 196 -26.02 32.43 7.28
CA THR A 196 -25.50 33.65 6.66
C THR A 196 -25.78 33.60 5.15
N GLU A 197 -25.38 34.64 4.41
CA GLU A 197 -25.47 34.66 2.95
C GLU A 197 -24.60 33.56 2.30
N PHE A 198 -23.44 33.27 2.88
CA PHE A 198 -22.44 32.33 2.35
C PHE A 198 -22.53 30.93 2.95
N TRP A 199 -23.32 30.74 4.02
CA TRP A 199 -23.45 29.45 4.70
C TRP A 199 -24.88 29.21 5.20
N ASN A 200 -25.47 28.06 4.82
CA ASN A 200 -26.84 27.70 5.16
C ASN A 200 -26.89 26.56 6.20
N LYS A 201 -27.54 26.82 7.33
CA LYS A 201 -27.66 25.87 8.45
C LYS A 201 -28.42 24.59 8.10
N GLU A 202 -29.45 24.65 7.26
CA GLU A 202 -30.22 23.48 6.85
C GLU A 202 -29.39 22.58 5.93
N LYS A 203 -28.69 23.19 4.95
CA LYS A 203 -27.74 22.48 4.09
C LYS A 203 -26.63 21.81 4.90
N ALA A 204 -26.05 22.52 5.87
CA ALA A 204 -25.06 21.96 6.78
C ALA A 204 -25.63 20.80 7.62
N GLY A 205 -26.91 20.85 8.01
CA GLY A 205 -27.60 19.75 8.67
C GLY A 205 -27.69 18.49 7.79
N VAL A 206 -27.91 18.63 6.49
CA VAL A 206 -27.89 17.51 5.53
C VAL A 206 -26.48 16.93 5.41
N SER A 207 -25.45 17.76 5.27
CA SER A 207 -24.06 17.28 5.21
C SER A 207 -23.63 16.59 6.51
N LEU A 208 -24.07 17.06 7.69
CA LEU A 208 -23.84 16.35 8.96
C LEU A 208 -24.53 14.97 9.00
N ALA A 209 -25.78 14.87 8.54
CA ALA A 209 -26.48 13.60 8.48
C ALA A 209 -25.79 12.61 7.52
N ALA A 210 -25.23 13.11 6.41
CA ALA A 210 -24.43 12.30 5.49
C ALA A 210 -23.14 11.80 6.17
N ALA A 211 -22.43 12.67 6.89
CA ALA A 211 -21.23 12.29 7.66
C ALA A 211 -21.53 11.22 8.72
N GLU A 212 -22.65 11.34 9.45
CA GLU A 212 -23.08 10.32 10.43
C GLU A 212 -23.40 8.98 9.77
N PHE A 213 -24.03 9.00 8.60
CA PHE A 213 -24.30 7.79 7.82
C PHE A 213 -23.00 7.11 7.34
N ASP A 214 -22.07 7.88 6.76
CA ASP A 214 -20.79 7.33 6.30
C ASP A 214 -19.92 6.84 7.46
N LEU A 215 -20.08 7.37 8.68
CA LEU A 215 -19.41 6.86 9.87
C LEU A 215 -19.86 5.44 10.22
N GLU A 216 -21.15 5.13 10.10
CA GLU A 216 -21.66 3.76 10.26
C GLU A 216 -21.22 2.84 9.12
N LEU A 217 -21.11 3.38 7.90
CA LEU A 217 -20.54 2.64 6.77
C LEU A 217 -19.06 2.29 7.01
N ALA A 218 -18.26 3.22 7.53
CA ALA A 218 -16.87 2.99 7.87
C ALA A 218 -16.71 1.87 8.93
N LYS A 219 -17.54 1.89 9.98
CA LYS A 219 -17.55 0.82 11.01
C LYS A 219 -17.93 -0.53 10.43
N SER A 220 -18.94 -0.58 9.57
CA SER A 220 -19.41 -1.80 8.93
C SER A 220 -18.33 -2.37 7.99
N ALA A 221 -17.73 -1.51 7.17
CA ALA A 221 -16.62 -1.88 6.29
C ALA A 221 -15.41 -2.42 7.07
N LEU A 222 -15.09 -1.84 8.24
CA LEU A 222 -14.02 -2.33 9.10
C LEU A 222 -14.33 -3.72 9.65
N ALA A 223 -15.57 -3.98 10.06
CA ALA A 223 -16.00 -5.30 10.52
C ALA A 223 -15.86 -6.37 9.42
N ASP A 224 -16.12 -5.99 8.17
CA ASP A 224 -15.95 -6.83 6.98
C ASP A 224 -14.49 -6.92 6.48
N LYS A 225 -13.55 -6.27 7.17
CA LYS A 225 -12.13 -6.17 6.80
C LYS A 225 -11.88 -5.57 5.42
N ASN A 226 -12.75 -4.67 5.00
CA ASN A 226 -12.67 -3.99 3.71
C ASN A 226 -12.03 -2.61 3.87
N ALA A 227 -10.71 -2.59 3.94
CA ALA A 227 -9.92 -1.38 4.14
C ALA A 227 -10.22 -0.27 3.09
N PRO A 228 -10.29 -0.58 1.78
CA PRO A 228 -10.64 0.42 0.77
C PRO A 228 -12.02 1.05 0.97
N SER A 229 -13.00 0.31 1.51
CA SER A 229 -14.32 0.86 1.80
C SER A 229 -14.31 1.74 3.05
N VAL A 230 -13.50 1.41 4.07
CA VAL A 230 -13.28 2.29 5.23
C VAL A 230 -12.73 3.63 4.75
N GLU A 231 -11.65 3.63 3.98
CA GLU A 231 -10.99 4.86 3.49
C GLU A 231 -11.92 5.73 2.64
N ARG A 232 -12.72 5.11 1.76
CA ARG A 232 -13.73 5.84 0.97
C ARG A 232 -14.77 6.50 1.86
N ALA A 233 -15.24 5.81 2.91
CA ALA A 233 -16.20 6.37 3.84
C ALA A 233 -15.57 7.54 4.63
N ILE A 234 -14.34 7.39 5.12
CA ILE A 234 -13.60 8.47 5.79
C ILE A 234 -13.48 9.71 4.89
N ALA A 235 -13.07 9.55 3.63
CA ALA A 235 -12.95 10.67 2.70
C ALA A 235 -14.30 11.40 2.46
N ARG A 236 -15.42 10.68 2.48
CA ARG A 236 -16.75 11.29 2.36
C ARG A 236 -17.19 12.01 3.62
N ILE A 237 -16.84 11.49 4.79
CA ILE A 237 -17.04 12.18 6.07
C ILE A 237 -16.29 13.50 6.04
N GLU A 238 -15.00 13.49 5.68
CA GLU A 238 -14.18 14.70 5.59
C GLU A 238 -14.80 15.75 4.66
N ALA A 239 -15.18 15.35 3.44
CA ALA A 239 -15.86 16.25 2.50
C ALA A 239 -17.15 16.85 3.09
N SER A 240 -17.97 16.01 3.73
CA SER A 240 -19.23 16.44 4.34
C SER A 240 -19.01 17.39 5.53
N LEU A 241 -17.94 17.20 6.31
CA LEU A 241 -17.59 18.08 7.42
C LEU A 241 -17.10 19.46 6.94
N ILE A 242 -16.33 19.50 5.84
CA ILE A 242 -15.91 20.76 5.21
C ILE A 242 -17.14 21.56 4.73
N GLU A 243 -18.09 20.90 4.07
CA GLU A 243 -19.33 21.55 3.63
C GLU A 243 -20.23 22.01 4.80
N ALA A 244 -20.23 21.26 5.91
CA ALA A 244 -21.05 21.60 7.07
C ALA A 244 -20.45 22.73 7.93
N ASN A 245 -19.14 22.94 7.89
CA ASN A 245 -18.46 23.88 8.79
C ASN A 245 -18.89 25.34 8.50
N PRO A 246 -19.42 26.09 9.50
CA PRO A 246 -19.78 27.49 9.30
C PRO A 246 -18.60 28.44 9.01
N GLU A 247 -17.36 28.01 9.28
CA GLU A 247 -16.16 28.80 9.03
C GLU A 247 -15.67 28.72 7.57
N THR A 248 -16.05 27.69 6.81
CA THR A 248 -15.59 27.53 5.41
C THR A 248 -16.20 28.56 4.46
N GLY A 249 -17.38 29.10 4.77
CA GLY A 249 -18.02 30.17 3.99
C GLY A 249 -17.47 31.58 4.24
N VAL A 250 -16.55 31.77 5.20
CA VAL A 250 -15.98 33.09 5.54
C VAL A 250 -14.62 33.33 4.87
N ASN A 251 -13.96 32.27 4.38
CA ASN A 251 -12.58 32.29 3.89
C ASN A 251 -12.47 32.07 2.37
N GLU A 252 -13.44 32.55 1.56
CA GLU A 252 -13.38 32.37 0.09
C GLU A 252 -12.16 33.06 -0.57
N ASP A 253 -11.55 34.06 0.07
CA ASP A 253 -10.36 34.76 -0.45
C ASP A 253 -9.02 34.06 -0.11
N ASN A 254 -8.99 33.02 0.74
CA ASN A 254 -7.76 32.34 1.18
C ASN A 254 -7.84 30.80 1.08
N GLN A 255 -8.69 30.26 0.20
CA GLN A 255 -9.06 28.84 0.15
C GLN A 255 -7.90 27.85 -0.11
N ILE A 256 -6.73 28.30 -0.57
CA ILE A 256 -5.59 27.42 -0.90
C ILE A 256 -4.75 27.08 0.34
N GLU A 257 -4.74 27.90 1.39
CA GLU A 257 -3.91 27.67 2.59
C GLU A 257 -4.64 26.93 3.72
N ASP A 258 -5.93 27.19 3.94
CA ASP A 258 -6.69 26.53 5.01
C ASP A 258 -7.05 25.07 4.69
N THR A 259 -7.36 24.77 3.42
CA THR A 259 -7.53 23.37 2.97
C THR A 259 -6.25 22.56 3.09
N ARG A 260 -5.08 23.22 3.01
CA ARG A 260 -3.79 22.59 3.31
C ARG A 260 -3.63 22.38 4.82
N LYS A 261 -3.95 23.34 5.68
CA LYS A 261 -3.82 23.19 7.14
C LYS A 261 -4.75 22.13 7.74
N GLU A 262 -6.00 22.03 7.28
CA GLU A 262 -6.91 20.97 7.73
C GLU A 262 -6.55 19.60 7.15
N ARG A 263 -6.08 19.55 5.89
CA ARG A 263 -5.45 18.34 5.32
C ARG A 263 -4.19 17.95 6.08
N ILE A 264 -3.39 18.93 6.53
CA ILE A 264 -2.16 18.73 7.33
C ILE A 264 -2.52 18.01 8.63
N VAL A 265 -3.53 18.43 9.39
CA VAL A 265 -3.92 17.74 10.64
C VAL A 265 -4.35 16.28 10.42
N ILE A 266 -5.04 15.97 9.31
CA ILE A 266 -5.45 14.59 8.98
C ILE A 266 -4.27 13.77 8.41
N SER A 267 -3.37 14.42 7.66
CA SER A 267 -2.14 13.79 7.14
C SER A 267 -1.08 13.58 8.23
N GLU A 268 -1.02 14.45 9.24
CA GLU A 268 -0.12 14.35 10.40
C GLU A 268 -0.58 13.24 11.35
N ILE A 269 -1.89 13.06 11.55
CA ILE A 269 -2.42 11.88 12.26
C ILE A 269 -2.12 10.57 11.49
N THR A 270 -1.93 10.65 10.16
CA THR A 270 -1.47 9.51 9.37
C THR A 270 0.06 9.36 9.29
N ILE A 271 0.83 10.33 9.78
CA ILE A 271 2.30 10.34 9.78
C ILE A 271 2.78 10.83 11.15
N ASP A 272 2.74 9.97 12.16
CA ASP A 272 3.39 10.32 13.42
C ASP A 272 4.92 10.16 13.30
N ASN A 273 5.57 11.33 13.35
CA ASN A 273 6.93 11.64 13.78
C ASN A 273 8.12 11.36 12.84
N GLN A 274 8.40 12.31 11.93
CA GLN A 274 9.77 12.81 11.72
C GLN A 274 9.74 14.31 11.41
N GLU A 275 10.49 15.11 12.18
CA GLU A 275 10.82 16.49 11.85
C GLU A 275 11.55 16.52 10.49
N PHE A 276 10.92 17.07 9.46
CA PHE A 276 11.63 17.53 8.28
C PHE A 276 11.87 19.03 8.41
N SER A 277 13.15 19.40 8.37
CA SER A 277 13.62 20.77 8.21
C SER A 277 12.89 21.44 7.05
N GLU A 278 12.40 22.67 7.27
CA GLU A 278 11.92 23.58 6.23
C GLU A 278 12.92 23.58 5.07
N VAL A 279 12.49 23.08 3.92
CA VAL A 279 13.21 23.30 2.66
C VAL A 279 12.80 24.69 2.19
N ASP A 280 13.71 25.66 2.34
CA ASP A 280 13.60 26.99 1.77
C ASP A 280 13.37 26.89 0.25
N ILE A 281 12.15 27.17 -0.17
CA ILE A 281 11.71 27.12 -1.58
C ILE A 281 12.35 28.28 -2.39
N GLU A 282 13.03 29.23 -1.73
CA GLU A 282 13.69 30.37 -2.38
C GLU A 282 14.99 30.01 -3.12
N ASN A 283 15.54 28.80 -2.96
CA ASN A 283 16.80 28.39 -3.61
C ASN A 283 16.67 27.52 -4.88
N ILE A 284 15.46 27.32 -5.42
CA ILE A 284 15.24 26.49 -6.65
C ILE A 284 15.39 27.31 -7.96
N ASN A 285 15.76 28.59 -7.89
CA ASN A 285 15.96 29.44 -9.08
C ASN A 285 17.43 29.77 -9.38
N GLN A 286 18.34 28.81 -9.20
CA GLN A 286 19.65 28.84 -9.87
C GLN A 286 19.92 27.49 -10.54
N ILE A 287 19.24 27.24 -11.65
CA ILE A 287 19.73 26.30 -12.66
C ILE A 287 20.78 27.07 -13.45
N ASP A 288 22.03 26.65 -13.29
CA ASP A 288 23.14 27.06 -14.14
C ASP A 288 22.74 26.95 -15.61
N SER A 289 22.98 28.05 -16.33
CA SER A 289 22.86 28.15 -17.76
C SER A 289 23.75 27.12 -18.45
N VAL A 290 23.16 25.98 -18.84
CA VAL A 290 23.78 25.07 -19.79
C VAL A 290 23.86 25.78 -21.14
N GLN A 291 25.09 26.07 -21.57
CA GLN A 291 25.36 26.58 -22.92
C GLN A 291 24.89 25.56 -23.96
N LEU A 292 23.84 25.91 -24.70
CA LEU A 292 23.42 25.25 -25.92
C LEU A 292 24.45 25.52 -27.01
N ASN A 293 25.35 24.56 -27.24
CA ASN A 293 26.12 24.46 -28.47
C ASN A 293 26.18 22.99 -28.86
N GLU A 294 25.18 22.52 -29.59
CA GLU A 294 25.29 21.39 -30.51
C GLU A 294 24.16 21.51 -31.54
N GLU A 295 24.53 21.79 -32.79
CA GLU A 295 23.63 21.81 -33.95
C GLU A 295 23.07 20.40 -34.15
N ILE A 296 21.80 20.19 -33.82
CA ILE A 296 21.05 19.00 -34.20
C ILE A 296 20.62 19.18 -35.66
N PRO A 297 21.02 18.30 -36.60
CA PRO A 297 20.56 18.40 -37.98
C PRO A 297 19.08 18.04 -38.05
N LEU A 298 18.27 18.98 -38.54
CA LEU A 298 16.86 18.78 -38.81
C LEU A 298 16.70 17.85 -40.02
N ILE A 299 16.32 16.60 -39.78
CA ILE A 299 15.94 15.67 -40.86
C ILE A 299 14.48 15.94 -41.20
N ASP A 300 14.26 16.53 -42.38
CA ASP A 300 12.94 16.75 -42.97
C ASP A 300 12.38 15.41 -43.48
N LEU A 301 11.17 15.06 -43.04
CA LEU A 301 10.49 13.79 -43.34
C LEU A 301 9.40 13.92 -44.41
N THR A 302 9.34 15.03 -45.15
CA THR A 302 8.48 15.11 -46.33
C THR A 302 9.22 14.62 -47.58
N PHE A 303 9.17 13.31 -47.82
CA PHE A 303 9.33 12.79 -49.18
C PHE A 303 7.97 12.28 -49.66
N ASP A 304 7.41 13.07 -50.57
CA ASP A 304 6.27 12.71 -51.41
C ASP A 304 6.63 11.50 -52.28
N TYR A 305 5.66 10.60 -52.40
CA TYR A 305 5.66 9.53 -53.39
C TYR A 305 5.46 10.15 -54.77
N GLU A 306 6.46 10.09 -55.65
CA GLU A 306 6.24 10.14 -57.09
C GLU A 306 7.02 9.04 -57.82
N GLN A 307 6.38 8.59 -58.89
CA GLN A 307 6.59 7.37 -59.68
C GLN A 307 7.83 7.42 -60.57
N GLU A 308 8.46 6.26 -60.78
CA GLU A 308 8.66 5.61 -62.10
C GLU A 308 8.99 4.12 -61.92
#